data_AF-A0A6J7QA25-F1
#
_entry.id   AF-A0A6J7QA25-F1
#
_cell.length_a   1.000
_cell.length_b   1.000
_cell.length_c   1.000
_cell.angle_alpha   90.00
_cell.angle_beta   90.00
_cell.angle_gamma   90.00
#
_symmetry.space_group_name_H-M   'P 1'
#
loop_
_entity.id
_entity.type
_entity.pdbx_description
1 polymer ?
#
loop_
_entity_poly.entity_id
_entity_poly.type
_entity_poly.pdbx_seq_one_letter_code
_entity_poly.pdbx_strand_id
1 'polypeptide(L)'
;MIQHRRNSFIVAACATLTLGAVLSACGGGDGRTRNAEVTTTLDENGNAPSTTLFDWQAGSSTTVGEGSPDSTDPTQSTEPGSADSTVPGETTTTAAAVASSQNVISPTDASDGDSFGGAVALSADGKTLAVGALYDDVSGNKDQGSVTVYGRSGKSWTEEKVLVAENGNAEDWFGYSVALSADGNTLAVGAVYADVNGNKDEGAVSVFARTGGAWALQKTLNISGGNAGDLFGYAVALSADGSTLAVGAISDDVNANVDQGSVSVFARTGAAWKEQQVITLDNGAASGNFGWSVSLSTDGNTLAAGGPSQGAGKAAVFTRSGGTWS
;
A
#
# COMPACT_ATOMS: atom_id res chain seq x y z
N MET A 1 -17.87 9.09 50.69
CA MET A 1 -18.53 10.09 49.83
C MET A 1 -17.55 11.25 49.66
N ILE A 2 -16.80 11.28 48.56
CA ILE A 2 -16.12 12.45 47.94
C ILE A 2 -15.76 11.97 46.52
N GLN A 3 -16.46 12.53 45.52
CA GLN A 3 -16.13 12.36 44.11
C GLN A 3 -15.10 13.43 43.73
N HIS A 4 -13.94 13.04 43.19
CA HIS A 4 -13.10 13.95 42.42
C HIS A 4 -13.42 13.77 40.93
N ARG A 5 -14.21 14.68 40.37
CA ARG A 5 -14.29 14.89 38.92
C ARG A 5 -13.02 15.64 38.49
N ARG A 6 -12.23 15.06 37.60
CA ARG A 6 -11.20 15.80 36.85
C ARG A 6 -11.85 16.26 35.54
N ASN A 7 -12.07 17.58 35.43
CA ASN A 7 -12.35 18.24 34.17
C ASN A 7 -11.07 18.21 33.32
N SER A 8 -11.09 17.49 32.21
CA SER A 8 -10.08 17.65 31.16
C SER A 8 -10.52 18.80 30.25
N PHE A 9 -9.83 19.93 30.37
CA PHE A 9 -9.89 21.02 29.39
C PHE A 9 -9.05 20.59 28.18
N ILE A 10 -9.70 20.38 27.04
CA ILE A 10 -9.00 20.27 25.75
C ILE A 10 -8.81 21.69 25.24
N VAL A 11 -7.57 22.17 25.28
CA VAL A 11 -7.17 23.38 24.56
C VAL A 11 -7.01 22.98 23.10
N ALA A 12 -7.98 23.33 22.26
CA ALA A 12 -7.87 23.16 20.82
C ALA A 12 -6.87 24.20 20.28
N ALA A 13 -5.66 23.75 19.94
CA ALA A 13 -4.70 24.55 19.20
C ALA A 13 -5.13 24.58 17.72
N CYS A 14 -5.67 25.71 17.28
CA CYS A 14 -6.02 25.92 15.87
C CYS A 14 -4.71 26.22 15.11
N ALA A 15 -4.26 25.27 14.29
CA ALA A 15 -3.10 25.48 13.42
C ALA A 15 -3.56 26.16 12.12
N THR A 16 -3.25 27.44 11.95
CA THR A 16 -3.35 28.14 10.66
C THR A 16 -2.21 27.69 9.76
N LEU A 17 -2.53 26.98 8.69
CA LEU A 17 -1.60 26.65 7.61
C LEU A 17 -1.77 27.68 6.49
N THR A 18 -0.81 28.59 6.33
CA THR A 18 -0.73 29.51 5.19
C THR A 18 -0.06 28.79 4.02
N LEU A 19 -0.83 28.31 3.04
CA LEU A 19 -0.29 27.90 1.75
C LEU A 19 -0.11 29.15 0.88
N GLY A 20 1.13 29.63 0.76
CA GLY A 20 1.48 30.60 -0.27
C GLY A 20 1.61 29.90 -1.62
N ALA A 21 0.51 29.77 -2.37
CA ALA A 21 0.57 29.37 -3.78
C ALA A 21 0.50 30.63 -4.65
N VAL A 22 1.60 30.95 -5.35
CA VAL A 22 1.57 31.96 -6.43
C VAL A 22 1.01 31.29 -7.68
N LEU A 23 -0.29 31.43 -7.92
CA LEU A 23 -0.90 31.03 -9.19
C LEU A 23 -0.64 32.13 -10.23
N SER A 24 0.24 31.87 -11.19
CA SER A 24 0.41 32.76 -12.34
C SER A 24 -0.56 32.33 -13.45
N ALA A 25 -1.69 33.04 -13.58
CA ALA A 25 -2.63 32.81 -14.67
C ALA A 25 -2.11 33.47 -15.96
N CYS A 26 -1.76 32.67 -16.97
CA CYS A 26 -1.56 33.17 -18.33
C CYS A 26 -2.87 33.13 -19.10
N GLY A 27 -3.50 34.29 -19.32
CA GLY A 27 -4.64 34.41 -20.21
C GLY A 27 -5.11 35.85 -20.41
N GLY A 28 -4.82 36.43 -21.59
CA GLY A 28 -5.55 37.55 -22.17
C GLY A 28 -4.90 38.94 -22.12
N GLY A 29 -4.31 39.36 -23.24
CA GLY A 29 -4.25 40.77 -23.69
C GLY A 29 -3.14 41.67 -23.17
N ASP A 30 -3.02 41.87 -21.86
CA ASP A 30 -2.49 43.17 -21.37
C ASP A 30 -1.21 43.08 -20.51
N GLY A 31 -0.57 41.90 -20.43
CA GLY A 31 0.79 41.74 -19.88
C GLY A 31 0.98 42.05 -18.39
N ARG A 32 -0.10 42.12 -17.59
CA ARG A 32 -0.01 42.36 -16.13
C ARG A 32 -0.17 41.06 -15.34
N THR A 33 0.81 40.73 -14.50
CA THR A 33 0.68 39.66 -13.49
C THR A 33 -0.27 40.12 -12.38
N ARG A 34 -1.28 39.30 -12.07
CA ARG A 34 -2.19 39.51 -10.94
C ARG A 34 -1.79 38.55 -9.82
N ASN A 35 -1.63 39.06 -8.60
CA ASN A 35 -1.39 38.24 -7.42
C ASN A 35 -2.73 38.04 -6.71
N ALA A 36 -3.10 36.80 -6.43
CA ALA A 36 -4.24 36.46 -5.57
C ALA A 36 -3.70 35.82 -4.28
N GLU A 37 -4.21 36.24 -3.14
CA GLU A 37 -3.96 35.59 -1.85
C GLU A 37 -5.18 34.76 -1.48
N VAL A 38 -5.00 33.46 -1.28
CA VAL A 38 -6.08 32.52 -0.96
C VAL A 38 -5.92 32.08 0.49
N THR A 39 -6.83 32.52 1.36
CA THR A 39 -6.88 32.10 2.76
C THR A 39 -8.03 31.11 2.94
N THR A 40 -7.72 29.85 3.20
CA THR A 40 -8.71 28.81 3.54
C THR A 40 -8.62 28.45 5.01
N THR A 41 -9.71 28.65 5.76
CA THR A 41 -9.87 28.07 7.11
C THR A 41 -10.60 26.73 6.98
N LEU A 42 -9.96 25.65 7.42
CA LEU A 42 -10.57 24.32 7.46
C LEU A 42 -11.37 24.15 8.76
N ASP A 43 -12.46 23.39 8.71
CA ASP A 43 -13.14 22.94 9.92
C ASP A 43 -12.32 21.85 10.66
N GLU A 44 -12.76 21.47 11.86
CA GLU A 44 -12.12 20.43 12.68
C GLU A 44 -12.09 19.02 12.03
N ASN A 45 -12.79 18.85 10.91
CA ASN A 45 -12.85 17.62 10.12
C ASN A 45 -12.10 17.74 8.78
N GLY A 46 -11.43 18.86 8.51
CA GLY A 46 -10.66 19.09 7.28
C GLY A 46 -11.48 19.53 6.07
N ASN A 47 -12.76 19.88 6.24
CA ASN A 47 -13.59 20.40 5.16
C ASN A 47 -13.45 21.94 5.06
N ALA A 48 -13.35 22.46 3.84
CA ALA A 48 -13.39 23.89 3.58
C ALA A 48 -14.85 24.35 3.39
N PRO A 49 -15.38 25.30 4.19
CA PRO A 49 -16.61 25.98 3.83
C PRO A 49 -16.29 26.98 2.71
N SER A 50 -16.87 26.75 1.51
CA SER A 50 -16.88 27.63 0.32
C SER A 50 -15.78 28.70 0.20
N THR A 51 -14.83 28.51 -0.71
CA THR A 51 -13.78 29.49 -1.02
C THR A 51 -14.36 30.72 -1.72
N THR A 52 -14.20 31.92 -1.13
CA THR A 52 -14.48 33.21 -1.79
C THR A 52 -13.18 33.86 -2.25
N LEU A 53 -13.07 34.19 -3.54
CA LEU A 53 -11.97 35.01 -4.05
C LEU A 53 -12.25 36.50 -3.80
N PHE A 54 -11.26 37.24 -3.29
CA PHE A 54 -11.27 38.70 -3.31
C PHE A 54 -10.28 39.19 -4.38
N ASP A 55 -10.76 39.89 -5.40
CA ASP A 55 -9.91 40.55 -6.41
C ASP A 55 -9.56 41.97 -5.93
N TRP A 56 -8.27 42.28 -5.78
CA TRP A 56 -7.83 43.64 -5.51
C TRP A 56 -7.38 44.27 -6.83
N GLN A 57 -8.14 45.26 -7.33
CA GLN A 57 -7.66 46.11 -8.41
C GLN A 57 -6.44 46.89 -7.91
N ALA A 58 -5.26 46.60 -8.46
CA ALA A 58 -4.05 47.34 -8.16
C ALA A 58 -4.22 48.83 -8.54
N GLY A 59 -4.44 49.65 -7.53
CA GLY A 59 -4.38 51.11 -7.65
C GLY A 59 -2.95 51.54 -8.00
N SER A 60 -2.82 52.32 -9.07
CA SER A 60 -1.56 52.94 -9.49
C SER A 60 -1.11 54.02 -8.51
N SER A 61 0.15 54.01 -8.07
CA SER A 61 0.85 55.18 -7.52
C SER A 61 2.35 54.85 -7.37
N THR A 62 3.20 55.28 -8.30
CA THR A 62 4.12 56.44 -8.23
C THR A 62 5.08 56.45 -7.02
N THR A 63 6.36 56.26 -7.34
CA THR A 63 7.54 56.40 -6.48
C THR A 63 7.65 57.79 -5.86
N VAL A 64 7.82 57.87 -4.54
CA VAL A 64 8.47 59.00 -3.86
C VAL A 64 9.39 58.44 -2.77
N GLY A 65 10.62 58.94 -2.73
CA GLY A 65 11.76 58.41 -1.98
C GLY A 65 11.79 58.69 -0.48
N GLU A 66 12.93 58.30 0.08
CA GLU A 66 13.28 58.16 1.50
C GLU A 66 12.90 59.33 2.44
N GLY A 67 12.43 58.99 3.64
CA GLY A 67 12.27 59.92 4.77
C GLY A 67 11.39 59.37 5.90
N SER A 68 12.01 59.04 7.03
CA SER A 68 11.38 58.78 8.34
C SER A 68 11.08 60.11 9.07
N PRO A 69 10.34 60.17 10.21
CA PRO A 69 9.10 59.52 10.65
C PRO A 69 8.01 60.59 11.03
N ASP A 70 6.84 60.16 11.54
CA ASP A 70 6.00 60.84 12.57
C ASP A 70 4.48 61.01 12.26
N SER A 71 3.70 60.68 13.29
CA SER A 71 2.38 61.22 13.71
C SER A 71 1.05 60.88 12.96
N THR A 72 0.17 60.23 13.74
CA THR A 72 -1.26 60.54 14.05
C THR A 72 -2.34 60.71 12.96
N ASP A 73 -3.23 59.70 12.91
CA ASP A 73 -4.72 59.80 13.01
C ASP A 73 -5.53 60.53 11.88
N PRO A 74 -6.88 60.46 11.84
CA PRO A 74 -7.70 59.56 11.02
C PRO A 74 -8.63 60.31 10.02
N THR A 75 -9.54 59.56 9.37
CA THR A 75 -10.83 59.95 8.75
C THR A 75 -10.99 59.85 7.22
N GLN A 76 -12.21 59.44 6.86
CA GLN A 76 -12.76 58.98 5.59
C GLN A 76 -12.97 60.07 4.52
N SER A 77 -13.01 59.66 3.23
CA SER A 77 -14.02 60.12 2.23
C SER A 77 -14.03 59.14 1.03
N THR A 78 -15.02 58.26 0.86
CA THR A 78 -16.27 58.38 0.06
C THR A 78 -16.11 58.72 -1.43
N GLU A 79 -16.39 57.76 -2.33
CA GLU A 79 -17.12 57.88 -3.62
C GLU A 79 -17.06 56.53 -4.41
N PRO A 80 -17.91 56.26 -5.43
CA PRO A 80 -19.24 55.65 -5.31
C PRO A 80 -19.36 54.30 -6.07
N GLY A 81 -20.54 53.68 -5.98
CA GLY A 81 -20.83 52.34 -6.48
C GLY A 81 -20.54 52.09 -7.97
N SER A 82 -19.79 51.01 -8.23
CA SER A 82 -19.70 50.35 -9.52
C SER A 82 -20.62 49.13 -9.50
N ALA A 83 -21.60 49.12 -10.40
CA ALA A 83 -22.53 48.02 -10.58
C ALA A 83 -21.79 46.70 -10.87
N ASP A 84 -22.22 45.66 -10.16
CA ASP A 84 -21.81 44.27 -10.30
C ASP A 84 -22.23 43.75 -11.68
N SER A 85 -21.28 43.70 -12.61
CA SER A 85 -21.44 42.95 -13.84
C SER A 85 -21.07 41.49 -13.54
N THR A 86 -22.08 40.63 -13.43
CA THR A 86 -21.89 39.18 -13.33
C THR A 86 -21.08 38.70 -14.52
N VAL A 87 -19.81 38.33 -14.30
CA VAL A 87 -18.96 37.70 -15.30
C VAL A 87 -19.43 36.24 -15.45
N PRO A 88 -19.99 35.82 -16.60
CA PRO A 88 -20.35 34.42 -16.81
C PRO A 88 -19.06 33.66 -17.11
N GLY A 89 -18.61 32.83 -16.17
CA GLY A 89 -17.42 32.01 -16.38
C GLY A 89 -16.64 31.59 -15.14
N GLU A 90 -17.20 31.68 -13.94
CA GLU A 90 -16.58 31.04 -12.76
C GLU A 90 -16.67 29.52 -12.88
N THR A 91 -15.64 28.92 -13.48
CA THR A 91 -15.34 27.51 -13.25
C THR A 91 -14.80 27.34 -11.84
N THR A 92 -15.64 26.87 -10.93
CA THR A 92 -15.21 26.32 -9.65
C THR A 92 -14.41 25.04 -9.89
N THR A 93 -13.09 25.13 -9.83
CA THR A 93 -12.23 23.95 -9.64
C THR A 93 -12.16 23.64 -8.15
N THR A 94 -12.87 22.61 -7.70
CA THR A 94 -12.68 22.05 -6.36
C THR A 94 -11.28 21.45 -6.26
N ALA A 95 -10.46 21.96 -5.33
CA ALA A 95 -9.20 21.34 -4.99
C ALA A 95 -9.47 19.89 -4.53
N ALA A 96 -8.75 18.92 -5.10
CA ALA A 96 -8.87 17.53 -4.67
C ALA A 96 -8.48 17.42 -3.19
N ALA A 97 -9.35 16.81 -2.39
CA ALA A 97 -9.06 16.55 -0.99
C ALA A 97 -7.80 15.67 -0.87
N VAL A 98 -6.79 16.14 -0.14
CA VAL A 98 -5.60 15.34 0.17
C VAL A 98 -5.96 14.43 1.35
N ALA A 99 -5.85 13.12 1.14
CA ALA A 99 -6.12 12.16 2.20
C ALA A 99 -5.10 12.32 3.34
N SER A 100 -5.58 12.43 4.58
CA SER A 100 -4.74 12.33 5.77
C SER A 100 -4.74 10.89 6.30
N SER A 101 -3.62 10.45 6.87
CA SER A 101 -3.56 9.14 7.53
C SER A 101 -4.45 9.15 8.77
N GLN A 102 -5.37 8.18 8.85
CA GLN A 102 -6.21 8.03 10.04
C GLN A 102 -5.53 7.20 11.14
N ASN A 103 -4.65 6.27 10.76
CA ASN A 103 -3.83 5.48 11.68
C ASN A 103 -2.48 5.17 11.04
N VAL A 104 -1.44 5.16 11.87
CA VAL A 104 -0.12 4.62 11.53
C VAL A 104 0.10 3.43 12.46
N ILE A 105 0.46 2.29 11.89
CA ILE A 105 0.74 1.06 12.64
C ILE A 105 2.25 0.87 12.66
N SER A 106 2.80 0.65 13.84
CA SER A 106 4.19 0.25 14.04
C SER A 106 4.20 -1.07 14.80
N PRO A 107 5.16 -1.97 14.55
CA PRO A 107 5.30 -3.20 15.30
C PRO A 107 5.66 -2.88 16.75
N THR A 108 5.30 -3.78 17.66
CA THR A 108 5.67 -3.59 19.07
C THR A 108 7.14 -3.94 19.34
N ASP A 109 7.78 -4.69 18.44
CA ASP A 109 9.12 -5.27 18.56
C ASP A 109 10.09 -4.98 17.40
N ALA A 110 9.65 -4.29 16.34
CA ALA A 110 10.52 -4.04 15.19
C ALA A 110 11.66 -3.06 15.49
N SER A 111 12.82 -3.43 14.99
CA SER A 111 14.03 -2.63 14.95
C SER A 111 14.10 -1.80 13.67
N ASP A 112 14.90 -0.73 13.70
CA ASP A 112 15.20 0.05 12.51
C ASP A 112 15.92 -0.85 11.49
N GLY A 113 15.30 -1.08 10.34
CA GLY A 113 15.88 -1.88 9.25
C GLY A 113 15.07 -3.12 8.84
N ASP A 114 14.14 -3.56 9.69
CA ASP A 114 13.41 -4.83 9.51
C ASP A 114 12.44 -4.84 8.30
N SER A 115 12.33 -3.68 7.63
CA SER A 115 11.47 -3.48 6.45
C SER A 115 10.01 -3.82 6.72
N PHE A 116 9.52 -3.52 7.93
CA PHE A 116 8.10 -3.60 8.24
C PHE A 116 7.28 -2.75 7.28
N GLY A 117 6.27 -3.35 6.66
CA GLY A 117 5.50 -2.72 5.59
C GLY A 117 6.03 -3.04 4.19
N GLY A 118 7.08 -3.84 4.07
CA GLY A 118 7.62 -4.31 2.79
C GLY A 118 6.59 -5.10 1.96
N ALA A 119 5.65 -5.77 2.64
CA ALA A 119 4.49 -6.39 2.03
C ALA A 119 3.24 -6.20 2.91
N VAL A 120 2.07 -5.97 2.31
CA VAL A 120 0.80 -5.77 3.03
C VAL A 120 -0.36 -6.50 2.34
N ALA A 121 -1.28 -7.04 3.13
CA ALA A 121 -2.54 -7.60 2.64
C ALA A 121 -3.70 -7.27 3.60
N LEU A 122 -4.84 -6.87 3.04
CA LEU A 122 -6.03 -6.45 3.79
C LEU A 122 -7.23 -7.33 3.41
N SER A 123 -8.01 -7.76 4.41
CA SER A 123 -9.27 -8.49 4.18
C SER A 123 -10.29 -7.61 3.46
N ALA A 124 -11.24 -8.22 2.76
CA ALA A 124 -12.24 -7.47 1.99
C ALA A 124 -13.14 -6.59 2.87
N ASP A 125 -13.37 -6.98 4.12
CA ASP A 125 -14.12 -6.19 5.09
C ASP A 125 -13.27 -5.12 5.81
N GLY A 126 -11.98 -5.06 5.50
CA GLY A 126 -11.04 -4.07 6.03
C GLY A 126 -10.73 -4.24 7.53
N LYS A 127 -10.93 -5.43 8.09
CA LYS A 127 -10.73 -5.71 9.52
C LYS A 127 -9.50 -6.52 9.87
N THR A 128 -8.90 -7.20 8.91
CA THR A 128 -7.67 -7.97 9.14
C THR A 128 -6.61 -7.47 8.18
N LEU A 129 -5.46 -7.08 8.73
CA LEU A 129 -4.30 -6.60 8.00
C LEU A 129 -3.12 -7.50 8.35
N ALA A 130 -2.43 -8.03 7.36
CA ALA A 130 -1.14 -8.69 7.51
C ALA A 130 -0.04 -7.79 6.96
N VAL A 131 1.06 -7.65 7.71
CA VAL A 131 2.20 -6.80 7.34
C VAL A 131 3.49 -7.58 7.51
N GLY A 132 4.29 -7.68 6.45
CA GLY A 132 5.59 -8.33 6.49
C GLY A 132 6.71 -7.41 6.98
N ALA A 133 7.64 -7.98 7.73
CA ALA A 133 8.94 -7.43 8.10
C ALA A 133 10.01 -8.44 7.69
N LEU A 134 10.41 -8.42 6.42
CA LEU A 134 11.22 -9.48 5.82
C LEU A 134 12.68 -9.50 6.31
N TYR A 135 13.14 -8.47 7.03
CA TYR A 135 14.46 -8.43 7.67
C TYR A 135 14.38 -8.48 9.20
N ASP A 136 13.26 -8.90 9.77
CA ASP A 136 13.13 -9.08 11.22
C ASP A 136 14.06 -10.19 11.75
N ASP A 137 14.72 -9.92 12.87
CA ASP A 137 15.63 -10.83 13.57
C ASP A 137 14.84 -11.69 14.56
N VAL A 138 14.58 -12.96 14.21
CA VAL A 138 13.73 -13.84 15.02
C VAL A 138 14.59 -14.81 15.83
N SER A 139 14.50 -14.74 17.16
CA SER A 139 15.16 -15.69 18.09
C SER A 139 16.67 -15.89 17.85
N GLY A 140 17.37 -14.86 17.36
CA GLY A 140 18.81 -14.89 17.06
C GLY A 140 19.16 -15.27 15.62
N ASN A 141 18.17 -15.62 14.79
CA ASN A 141 18.35 -15.76 13.35
C ASN A 141 18.23 -14.39 12.70
N LYS A 142 19.34 -13.93 12.12
CA LYS A 142 19.41 -12.63 11.46
C LYS A 142 18.55 -12.60 10.20
N ASP A 143 17.75 -11.56 10.01
CA ASP A 143 16.93 -11.33 8.83
C ASP A 143 16.06 -12.55 8.46
N GLN A 144 15.62 -13.34 9.45
CA GLN A 144 14.73 -14.49 9.22
C GLN A 144 13.39 -14.03 8.67
N GLY A 145 12.93 -12.87 9.13
CA GLY A 145 11.69 -12.23 8.75
C GLY A 145 10.47 -12.72 9.53
N SER A 146 9.46 -11.86 9.61
CA SER A 146 8.19 -12.12 10.28
C SER A 146 7.00 -11.47 9.56
N VAL A 147 5.78 -11.88 9.94
CA VAL A 147 4.54 -11.22 9.52
C VAL A 147 3.68 -10.95 10.74
N THR A 148 3.28 -9.70 10.91
CA THR A 148 2.39 -9.28 12.00
C THR A 148 0.96 -9.11 11.48
N VAL A 149 0.02 -9.78 12.13
CA VAL A 149 -1.41 -9.69 11.83
C VAL A 149 -2.09 -8.75 12.83
N TYR A 150 -2.85 -7.79 12.30
CA TYR A 150 -3.62 -6.83 13.05
C TYR A 150 -5.12 -7.00 12.80
N GLY A 151 -5.89 -6.84 13.87
CA GLY A 151 -7.34 -6.79 13.87
C GLY A 151 -7.83 -5.36 14.07
N ARG A 152 -8.89 -4.98 13.35
CA ARG A 152 -9.51 -3.66 13.47
C ARG A 152 -10.78 -3.71 14.31
N SER A 153 -10.87 -2.84 15.31
CA SER A 153 -12.10 -2.55 16.05
C SER A 153 -12.41 -1.06 15.98
N GLY A 154 -13.44 -0.70 15.21
CA GLY A 154 -13.76 0.69 14.91
C GLY A 154 -12.63 1.37 14.12
N LYS A 155 -12.01 2.40 14.70
CA LYS A 155 -10.83 3.05 14.11
C LYS A 155 -9.50 2.47 14.61
N SER A 156 -9.50 1.62 15.62
CA SER A 156 -8.25 1.14 16.23
C SER A 156 -7.80 -0.17 15.60
N TRP A 157 -6.50 -0.30 15.41
CA TRP A 157 -5.84 -1.54 15.02
C TRP A 157 -5.08 -2.10 16.22
N THR A 158 -5.21 -3.40 16.44
CA THR A 158 -4.55 -4.13 17.53
C THR A 158 -3.79 -5.30 16.97
N GLU A 159 -2.55 -5.48 17.39
CA GLU A 159 -1.75 -6.65 17.06
C GLU A 159 -2.44 -7.91 17.60
N GLU A 160 -2.73 -8.86 16.72
CA GLU A 160 -3.33 -10.15 17.07
C GLU A 160 -2.26 -11.23 17.22
N LYS A 161 -1.28 -11.24 16.31
CA LYS A 161 -0.25 -12.27 16.27
C LYS A 161 0.94 -11.87 15.40
N VAL A 162 2.15 -12.09 15.90
CA VAL A 162 3.36 -12.22 15.07
C VAL A 162 3.52 -13.67 14.63
N LEU A 163 3.67 -13.87 13.33
CA LEU A 163 3.85 -15.15 12.65
C LEU A 163 5.26 -15.24 12.09
N VAL A 164 5.89 -16.40 12.27
CA VAL A 164 7.24 -16.71 11.80
C VAL A 164 7.24 -18.09 11.15
N ALA A 165 8.22 -18.37 10.29
CA ALA A 165 8.43 -19.71 9.74
C ALA A 165 8.82 -20.71 10.86
N GLU A 166 8.21 -21.90 10.88
CA GLU A 166 8.44 -22.92 11.92
C GLU A 166 9.90 -23.40 11.98
N ASN A 167 10.57 -23.51 10.83
CA ASN A 167 11.98 -23.85 10.72
C ASN A 167 12.76 -22.73 10.01
N GLY A 168 12.38 -21.48 10.22
CA GLY A 168 13.05 -20.36 9.57
C GLY A 168 14.47 -20.20 10.09
N ASN A 169 15.39 -19.95 9.16
CA ASN A 169 16.79 -19.68 9.41
C ASN A 169 17.12 -18.22 9.11
N ALA A 170 18.37 -17.86 9.37
CA ALA A 170 18.86 -16.55 9.00
C ALA A 170 18.74 -16.35 7.48
N GLU A 171 18.34 -15.14 7.07
CA GLU A 171 18.22 -14.70 5.67
C GLU A 171 17.12 -15.40 4.83
N ASP A 172 16.22 -16.18 5.44
CA ASP A 172 15.08 -16.81 4.72
C ASP A 172 14.07 -15.78 4.18
N TRP A 173 14.07 -14.56 4.73
CA TRP A 173 13.23 -13.42 4.37
C TRP A 173 11.73 -13.74 4.40
N PHE A 174 11.27 -14.40 5.45
CA PHE A 174 9.85 -14.66 5.67
C PHE A 174 9.07 -13.36 5.78
N GLY A 175 7.95 -13.26 5.06
CA GLY A 175 7.21 -12.00 4.94
C GLY A 175 7.56 -11.18 3.70
N TYR A 176 8.43 -11.71 2.82
CA TYR A 176 8.75 -11.10 1.52
C TYR A 176 7.50 -10.81 0.68
N SER A 177 6.56 -11.75 0.68
CA SER A 177 5.28 -11.64 -0.01
C SER A 177 4.16 -12.11 0.91
N VAL A 178 3.01 -11.43 0.88
CA VAL A 178 1.84 -11.77 1.72
C VAL A 178 0.55 -11.70 0.91
N ALA A 179 -0.35 -12.67 1.10
CA ALA A 179 -1.69 -12.66 0.54
C ALA A 179 -2.73 -13.16 1.56
N LEU A 180 -3.85 -12.46 1.67
CA LEU A 180 -4.90 -12.73 2.65
C LEU A 180 -6.23 -12.97 1.94
N SER A 181 -7.00 -13.96 2.42
CA SER A 181 -8.34 -14.25 1.87
C SER A 181 -9.32 -13.13 2.20
N ALA A 182 -10.43 -13.06 1.44
CA ALA A 182 -11.40 -11.97 1.59
C ALA A 182 -12.03 -11.95 2.99
N ASP A 183 -12.21 -13.11 3.61
CA ASP A 183 -12.73 -13.27 4.98
C ASP A 183 -11.68 -13.05 6.08
N GLY A 184 -10.40 -12.82 5.71
CA GLY A 184 -9.31 -12.60 6.64
C GLY A 184 -8.84 -13.85 7.40
N ASN A 185 -9.24 -15.06 7.00
CA ASN A 185 -8.96 -16.29 7.74
C ASN A 185 -7.88 -17.19 7.15
N THR A 186 -7.41 -16.93 5.93
CA THR A 186 -6.33 -17.69 5.28
C THR A 186 -5.26 -16.72 4.82
N LEU A 187 -4.02 -16.92 5.29
CA LEU A 187 -2.88 -16.07 4.98
C LEU A 187 -1.77 -16.93 4.38
N ALA A 188 -1.27 -16.54 3.21
CA ALA A 188 -0.09 -17.12 2.59
C ALA A 188 1.09 -16.14 2.72
N VAL A 189 2.26 -16.65 3.10
CA VAL A 189 3.48 -15.86 3.33
C VAL A 189 4.67 -16.53 2.64
N GLY A 190 5.39 -15.78 1.80
CA GLY A 190 6.62 -16.22 1.18
C GLY A 190 7.86 -16.03 2.08
N ALA A 191 8.74 -17.01 2.06
CA ALA A 191 10.13 -16.96 2.52
C ALA A 191 11.01 -17.35 1.32
N VAL A 192 11.37 -16.33 0.53
CA VAL A 192 11.87 -16.51 -0.84
C VAL A 192 13.27 -17.14 -0.89
N TYR A 193 14.02 -17.10 0.21
CA TYR A 193 15.35 -17.69 0.34
C TYR A 193 15.38 -18.89 1.29
N ALA A 194 14.22 -19.43 1.67
CA ALA A 194 14.19 -20.59 2.54
C ALA A 194 14.87 -21.81 1.90
N ASP A 195 15.73 -22.46 2.67
CA ASP A 195 16.33 -23.74 2.30
C ASP A 195 15.30 -24.88 2.48
N VAL A 196 15.06 -25.67 1.43
CA VAL A 196 14.05 -26.74 1.43
C VAL A 196 14.69 -28.06 1.05
N ASN A 197 14.55 -29.09 1.90
CA ASN A 197 15.05 -30.45 1.65
C ASN A 197 16.55 -30.54 1.23
N GLY A 198 17.37 -29.56 1.63
CA GLY A 198 18.79 -29.48 1.29
C GLY A 198 19.10 -28.67 0.02
N ASN A 199 18.08 -28.18 -0.68
CA ASN A 199 18.23 -27.20 -1.75
C ASN A 199 18.34 -25.81 -1.13
N LYS A 200 19.46 -25.16 -1.40
CA LYS A 200 19.71 -23.80 -0.92
C LYS A 200 18.83 -22.80 -1.66
N ASP A 201 18.18 -21.89 -0.94
CA ASP A 201 17.39 -20.81 -1.53
C ASP A 201 16.31 -21.30 -2.52
N GLU A 202 15.77 -22.52 -2.34
CA GLU A 202 14.63 -23.03 -3.15
C GLU A 202 13.41 -22.13 -2.97
N GLY A 203 13.25 -21.59 -1.75
CA GLY A 203 12.12 -20.77 -1.35
C GLY A 203 10.93 -21.61 -0.88
N ALA A 204 10.11 -21.01 -0.02
CA ALA A 204 8.95 -21.66 0.56
C ALA A 204 7.77 -20.69 0.75
N VAL A 205 6.56 -21.23 0.81
CA VAL A 205 5.36 -20.48 1.22
C VAL A 205 4.70 -21.17 2.40
N SER A 206 4.52 -20.44 3.50
CA SER A 206 3.73 -20.93 4.63
C SER A 206 2.31 -20.40 4.56
N VAL A 207 1.35 -21.31 4.70
CA VAL A 207 -0.08 -20.99 4.76
C VAL A 207 -0.56 -21.16 6.19
N PHE A 208 -1.12 -20.08 6.73
CA PHE A 208 -1.74 -20.02 8.05
C PHE A 208 -3.26 -19.93 7.91
N ALA A 209 -3.96 -20.54 8.86
CA ALA A 209 -5.40 -20.46 8.98
C ALA A 209 -5.80 -19.90 10.34
N ARG A 210 -6.85 -19.08 10.34
CA ARG A 210 -7.47 -18.55 11.54
C ARG A 210 -8.72 -19.35 11.89
N THR A 211 -8.73 -19.97 13.07
CA THR A 211 -9.90 -20.69 13.60
C THR A 211 -10.16 -20.27 15.04
N GLY A 212 -11.39 -19.86 15.35
CA GLY A 212 -11.74 -19.40 16.70
C GLY A 212 -10.94 -18.18 17.17
N GLY A 213 -10.49 -17.33 16.23
CA GLY A 213 -9.66 -16.17 16.50
C GLY A 213 -8.16 -16.44 16.56
N ALA A 214 -7.72 -17.70 16.62
CA ALA A 214 -6.31 -18.08 16.70
C ALA A 214 -5.74 -18.44 15.33
N TRP A 215 -4.54 -17.92 15.03
CA TRP A 215 -3.76 -18.27 13.86
C TRP A 215 -2.89 -19.50 14.12
N ALA A 216 -2.89 -20.44 13.19
CA ALA A 216 -2.04 -21.63 13.21
C ALA A 216 -1.47 -21.92 11.82
N LEU A 217 -0.24 -22.43 11.78
CA LEU A 217 0.35 -22.94 10.55
C LEU A 217 -0.47 -24.14 10.05
N GLN A 218 -0.96 -24.05 8.83
CA GLN A 218 -1.69 -25.14 8.20
C GLN A 218 -0.75 -26.00 7.35
N LYS A 219 0.14 -25.37 6.58
CA LYS A 219 1.09 -26.06 5.71
C LYS A 219 2.22 -25.13 5.25
N THR A 220 3.45 -25.65 5.20
CA THR A 220 4.52 -25.08 4.38
C THR A 220 4.57 -25.81 3.04
N LEU A 221 4.63 -25.03 1.96
CA LEU A 221 4.56 -25.44 0.57
C LEU A 221 5.88 -25.10 -0.13
N ASN A 222 6.25 -25.95 -1.07
CA ASN A 222 7.34 -25.77 -2.03
C ASN A 222 6.89 -26.29 -3.40
N ILE A 223 7.65 -26.01 -4.45
CA ILE A 223 7.33 -26.41 -5.82
C ILE A 223 7.71 -27.88 -6.08
N SER A 224 6.91 -28.64 -6.84
CA SER A 224 7.29 -30.00 -7.20
C SER A 224 8.55 -30.03 -8.04
N GLY A 225 9.56 -30.77 -7.58
CA GLY A 225 10.84 -30.87 -8.27
C GLY A 225 11.73 -29.64 -8.12
N GLY A 226 11.45 -28.80 -7.11
CA GLY A 226 12.23 -27.61 -6.80
C GLY A 226 13.71 -27.90 -6.60
N ASN A 227 14.51 -26.92 -7.00
CA ASN A 227 15.96 -26.93 -6.98
C ASN A 227 16.49 -25.70 -6.23
N ALA A 228 17.79 -25.73 -5.98
CA ALA A 228 18.46 -24.62 -5.33
C ALA A 228 18.36 -23.35 -6.18
N GLY A 229 17.90 -22.26 -5.59
CA GLY A 229 17.79 -20.96 -6.23
C GLY A 229 16.51 -20.73 -7.05
N ASP A 230 15.50 -21.59 -7.00
CA ASP A 230 14.25 -21.38 -7.75
C ASP A 230 13.44 -20.15 -7.26
N LEU A 231 13.70 -19.70 -6.03
CA LEU A 231 13.09 -18.54 -5.38
C LEU A 231 11.55 -18.64 -5.30
N PHE A 232 11.04 -19.82 -4.95
CA PHE A 232 9.62 -20.05 -4.74
C PHE A 232 9.08 -19.19 -3.59
N GLY A 233 7.92 -18.57 -3.80
CA GLY A 233 7.33 -17.62 -2.84
C GLY A 233 7.69 -16.16 -3.12
N TYR A 234 8.37 -15.87 -4.23
CA TYR A 234 8.66 -14.51 -4.66
C TYR A 234 7.38 -13.66 -4.78
N ALA A 235 6.34 -14.22 -5.38
CA ALA A 235 5.02 -13.60 -5.44
C ALA A 235 3.95 -14.61 -5.03
N VAL A 236 2.95 -14.16 -4.27
CA VAL A 236 1.82 -14.98 -3.83
C VAL A 236 0.50 -14.27 -4.13
N ALA A 237 -0.49 -15.03 -4.59
CA ALA A 237 -1.87 -14.56 -4.74
C ALA A 237 -2.84 -15.61 -4.20
N LEU A 238 -3.88 -15.16 -3.49
CA LEU A 238 -4.87 -16.03 -2.89
C LEU A 238 -6.27 -15.64 -3.38
N SER A 239 -7.06 -16.62 -3.76
CA SER A 239 -8.49 -16.46 -4.08
C SER A 239 -9.30 -15.98 -2.87
N ALA A 240 -10.47 -15.39 -3.12
CA ALA A 240 -11.26 -14.76 -2.06
C ALA A 240 -11.72 -15.74 -0.98
N ASP A 241 -12.01 -16.99 -1.34
CA ASP A 241 -12.39 -18.05 -0.40
C ASP A 241 -11.19 -18.76 0.27
N GLY A 242 -9.96 -18.34 -0.06
CA GLY A 242 -8.74 -18.93 0.47
C GLY A 242 -8.51 -20.39 0.05
N SER A 243 -9.11 -20.84 -1.07
CA SER A 243 -9.01 -22.23 -1.52
C SER A 243 -8.01 -22.45 -2.66
N THR A 244 -7.71 -21.41 -3.43
CA THR A 244 -6.73 -21.44 -4.53
C THR A 244 -5.62 -20.43 -4.24
N LEU A 245 -4.38 -20.89 -4.32
CA LEU A 245 -3.15 -20.12 -4.10
C LEU A 245 -2.27 -20.25 -5.35
N ALA A 246 -1.79 -19.13 -5.88
CA ALA A 246 -0.78 -19.09 -6.94
C ALA A 246 0.52 -18.55 -6.37
N VAL A 247 1.64 -19.17 -6.72
CA VAL A 247 2.97 -18.83 -6.21
C VAL A 247 3.98 -18.78 -7.34
N GLY A 248 4.74 -17.70 -7.45
CA GLY A 248 5.83 -17.57 -8.39
C GLY A 248 7.15 -18.17 -7.88
N ALA A 249 7.86 -18.89 -8.75
CA ALA A 249 9.26 -19.28 -8.61
C ALA A 249 10.02 -18.66 -9.78
N ILE A 250 10.62 -17.49 -9.55
CA ILE A 250 11.13 -16.64 -10.63
C ILE A 250 12.42 -17.16 -11.26
N SER A 251 13.06 -18.15 -10.65
CA SER A 251 14.31 -18.73 -11.11
C SER A 251 14.20 -20.23 -11.37
N ASP A 252 12.98 -20.76 -11.43
CA ASP A 252 12.74 -22.14 -11.80
C ASP A 252 13.22 -22.44 -13.24
N ASP A 253 13.96 -23.54 -13.37
CA ASP A 253 14.52 -24.04 -14.61
C ASP A 253 13.47 -24.86 -15.37
N VAL A 254 13.09 -24.40 -16.56
CA VAL A 254 12.09 -25.08 -17.39
C VAL A 254 12.77 -25.77 -18.57
N ASN A 255 12.94 -27.08 -18.45
CA ASN A 255 13.68 -27.91 -19.40
C ASN A 255 15.14 -27.41 -19.58
N ALA A 256 15.47 -26.85 -20.75
CA ALA A 256 16.79 -26.31 -21.05
C ALA A 256 16.91 -24.80 -20.81
N ASN A 257 15.81 -24.14 -20.42
CA ASN A 257 15.78 -22.71 -20.18
C ASN A 257 16.02 -22.44 -18.70
N VAL A 258 17.26 -22.06 -18.39
CA VAL A 258 17.68 -21.68 -17.03
C VAL A 258 16.95 -20.41 -16.59
N ASP A 259 16.48 -20.34 -15.35
CA ASP A 259 15.77 -19.18 -14.80
C ASP A 259 14.58 -18.69 -15.66
N GLN A 260 13.91 -19.60 -16.37
CA GLN A 260 12.72 -19.20 -17.15
C GLN A 260 11.63 -18.67 -16.22
N GLY A 261 11.53 -19.27 -15.04
CA GLY A 261 10.52 -19.03 -14.03
C GLY A 261 9.21 -19.74 -14.31
N SER A 262 8.47 -20.00 -13.24
CA SER A 262 7.19 -20.71 -13.25
C SER A 262 6.23 -20.16 -12.20
N VAL A 263 4.97 -20.61 -12.29
CA VAL A 263 3.93 -20.35 -11.28
C VAL A 263 3.28 -21.66 -10.89
N SER A 264 3.40 -22.06 -9.63
CA SER A 264 2.65 -23.20 -9.10
C SER A 264 1.30 -22.75 -8.57
N VAL A 265 0.25 -23.49 -8.93
CA VAL A 265 -1.10 -23.31 -8.38
C VAL A 265 -1.42 -24.46 -7.42
N PHE A 266 -1.79 -24.10 -6.20
CA PHE A 266 -2.23 -25.02 -5.16
C PHE A 266 -3.73 -24.87 -4.92
N ALA A 267 -4.38 -26.00 -4.68
CA ALA A 267 -5.77 -26.08 -4.27
C ALA A 267 -5.90 -26.67 -2.87
N ARG A 268 -6.79 -26.10 -2.07
CA ARG A 268 -7.14 -26.55 -0.72
C ARG A 268 -8.39 -27.40 -0.75
N THR A 269 -8.33 -28.59 -0.15
CA THR A 269 -9.50 -29.43 0.15
C THR A 269 -9.52 -29.70 1.65
N GLY A 270 -10.43 -29.06 2.38
CA GLY A 270 -10.43 -29.06 3.84
C GLY A 270 -9.18 -28.36 4.39
N ALA A 271 -8.34 -29.11 5.11
CA ALA A 271 -7.05 -28.63 5.61
C ALA A 271 -5.86 -29.02 4.70
N ALA A 272 -6.07 -29.85 3.67
CA ALA A 272 -5.00 -30.31 2.81
C ALA A 272 -4.79 -29.33 1.64
N TRP A 273 -3.54 -28.91 1.44
CA TRP A 273 -3.10 -28.19 0.25
C TRP A 273 -2.39 -29.16 -0.69
N LYS A 274 -2.74 -29.11 -1.97
CA LYS A 274 -2.12 -29.92 -3.02
C LYS A 274 -1.75 -29.03 -4.20
N GLU A 275 -0.53 -29.20 -4.70
CA GLU A 275 -0.14 -28.61 -5.98
C GLU A 275 -0.97 -29.24 -7.10
N GLN A 276 -1.71 -28.38 -7.79
CA GLN A 276 -2.59 -28.77 -8.87
C GLN A 276 -1.84 -28.77 -10.20
N GLN A 277 -1.04 -27.74 -10.44
CA GLN A 277 -0.32 -27.55 -11.70
C GLN A 277 0.82 -26.55 -11.52
N VAL A 278 1.96 -26.84 -12.16
CA VAL A 278 3.02 -25.86 -12.42
C VAL A 278 2.75 -25.26 -13.81
N ILE A 279 2.66 -23.94 -13.87
CA ILE A 279 2.36 -23.16 -15.08
C ILE A 279 3.63 -22.47 -15.54
N THR A 280 3.96 -22.63 -16.80
CA THR A 280 5.10 -21.97 -17.44
C THR A 280 4.60 -21.19 -18.65
N LEU A 281 5.43 -20.28 -19.15
CA LEU A 281 5.13 -19.52 -20.34
C LEU A 281 5.49 -20.32 -21.60
N ASP A 282 4.53 -20.49 -22.51
CA ASP A 282 4.79 -21.07 -23.82
C ASP A 282 5.85 -20.25 -24.58
N ASN A 283 6.89 -20.93 -25.07
CA ASN A 283 8.06 -20.31 -25.67
C ASN A 283 8.75 -19.28 -24.76
N GLY A 284 8.72 -19.51 -23.44
CA GLY A 284 9.56 -18.74 -22.53
C GLY A 284 11.04 -18.94 -22.84
N ALA A 285 11.82 -17.91 -22.58
CA ALA A 285 13.27 -17.90 -22.72
C ALA A 285 13.94 -18.08 -21.35
N ALA A 286 15.22 -18.47 -21.39
CA ALA A 286 16.09 -18.42 -20.22
C ALA A 286 16.16 -17.00 -19.63
N SER A 287 16.30 -16.92 -18.31
CA SER A 287 16.29 -15.68 -17.51
C SER A 287 15.03 -14.84 -17.75
N GLY A 288 13.90 -15.50 -17.98
CA GLY A 288 12.63 -14.86 -18.27
C GLY A 288 11.89 -14.37 -17.02
N ASN A 289 12.20 -14.96 -15.87
CA ASN A 289 11.60 -14.65 -14.57
C ASN A 289 10.07 -14.63 -14.58
N PHE A 290 9.45 -15.58 -15.29
CA PHE A 290 8.00 -15.74 -15.25
C PHE A 290 7.54 -16.10 -13.83
N GLY A 291 6.42 -15.52 -13.40
CA GLY A 291 5.95 -15.63 -12.01
C GLY A 291 6.41 -14.49 -11.10
N TRP A 292 7.12 -13.48 -11.62
CA TRP A 292 7.54 -12.30 -10.87
C TRP A 292 6.39 -11.56 -10.19
N SER A 293 5.23 -11.56 -10.85
CA SER A 293 3.99 -11.07 -10.27
C SER A 293 2.88 -12.04 -10.63
N VAL A 294 1.97 -12.28 -9.70
CA VAL A 294 0.81 -13.15 -9.88
C VAL A 294 -0.44 -12.46 -9.33
N SER A 295 -1.58 -12.72 -9.96
CA SER A 295 -2.89 -12.24 -9.49
C SER A 295 -3.96 -13.27 -9.80
N LEU A 296 -4.83 -13.55 -8.82
CA LEU A 296 -5.97 -14.45 -8.98
C LEU A 296 -7.28 -13.67 -8.98
N SER A 297 -8.24 -14.12 -9.78
CA SER A 297 -9.63 -13.68 -9.68
C SER A 297 -10.26 -14.09 -8.35
N THR A 298 -11.33 -13.40 -7.96
CA THR A 298 -12.10 -13.69 -6.74
C THR A 298 -12.51 -15.15 -6.63
N ASP A 299 -12.95 -15.75 -7.73
CA ASP A 299 -13.37 -17.16 -7.81
C ASP A 299 -12.21 -18.15 -7.94
N GLY A 300 -10.96 -17.67 -8.02
CA GLY A 300 -9.76 -18.49 -8.15
C GLY A 300 -9.61 -19.23 -9.48
N ASN A 301 -10.41 -18.91 -10.51
CA ASN A 301 -10.39 -19.62 -11.79
C ASN A 301 -9.68 -18.86 -12.92
N THR A 302 -9.22 -17.63 -12.68
CA THR A 302 -8.40 -16.86 -13.62
C THR A 302 -7.14 -16.39 -12.93
N LEU A 303 -6.00 -16.62 -13.56
CA LEU A 303 -4.67 -16.26 -13.08
C LEU A 303 -4.02 -15.36 -14.10
N ALA A 304 -3.49 -14.21 -13.68
CA ALA A 304 -2.55 -13.42 -14.46
C ALA A 304 -1.15 -13.59 -13.87
N ALA A 305 -0.14 -13.76 -14.73
CA ALA A 305 1.26 -13.89 -14.32
C ALA A 305 2.19 -13.10 -15.24
N GLY A 306 3.19 -12.44 -14.66
CA GLY A 306 4.17 -11.61 -15.36
C GLY A 306 5.56 -12.25 -15.42
N GLY A 307 6.26 -12.04 -16.53
CA GLY A 307 7.69 -12.33 -16.73
C GLY A 307 8.37 -11.11 -17.33
N PRO A 308 8.89 -10.17 -16.51
CA PRO A 308 9.42 -8.89 -16.98
C PRO A 308 10.68 -9.05 -17.84
N SER A 309 11.43 -10.14 -17.65
CA SER A 309 12.69 -10.41 -18.36
C SER A 309 12.49 -11.22 -19.65
N GLN A 310 11.25 -11.56 -20.02
CA GLN A 310 10.93 -12.23 -21.29
C GLN A 310 11.00 -11.26 -22.50
N GLY A 311 12.20 -10.84 -22.89
CA GLY A 311 12.41 -9.87 -23.97
C GLY A 311 12.01 -8.45 -23.56
N ALA A 312 10.91 -7.92 -24.09
CA ALA A 312 10.32 -6.64 -23.67
C ALA A 312 9.41 -6.76 -22.42
N GLY A 313 9.36 -7.95 -21.82
CA GLY A 313 8.40 -8.33 -20.80
C GLY A 313 7.15 -8.99 -21.38
N LYS A 314 6.61 -9.98 -20.68
CA LYS A 314 5.36 -10.66 -21.03
C LYS A 314 4.44 -10.75 -19.83
N ALA A 315 3.14 -10.69 -20.07
CA ALA A 315 2.11 -11.07 -19.12
C ALA A 315 1.18 -12.08 -19.80
N ALA A 316 0.79 -13.11 -19.08
CA ALA A 316 -0.08 -14.17 -19.56
C ALA A 316 -1.27 -14.34 -18.62
N VAL A 317 -2.42 -14.71 -19.19
CA VAL A 317 -3.64 -15.02 -18.46
C VAL A 317 -3.99 -16.47 -18.71
N PHE A 318 -4.28 -17.19 -17.63
CA PHE A 318 -4.65 -18.59 -17.63
C PHE A 318 -6.03 -18.74 -17.01
N THR A 319 -6.79 -19.70 -17.50
CA THR A 319 -8.14 -20.01 -17.01
C THR A 319 -8.23 -21.46 -16.58
N ARG A 320 -9.00 -21.72 -15.53
CA ARG A 320 -9.21 -23.06 -14.98
C ARG A 320 -10.53 -23.63 -15.48
N SER A 321 -10.47 -24.77 -16.16
CA SER A 321 -11.65 -25.55 -16.55
C SER A 321 -11.43 -27.03 -16.25
N GLY A 322 -12.41 -27.68 -15.62
CA GLY A 322 -12.32 -29.11 -15.28
C GLY A 322 -11.15 -29.48 -14.35
N GLY A 323 -10.59 -28.51 -13.60
CA GLY A 323 -9.42 -28.74 -12.76
C GLY A 323 -8.08 -28.63 -13.49
N THR A 324 -8.04 -28.11 -14.72
CA THR A 324 -6.81 -27.86 -15.49
C THR A 324 -6.72 -26.38 -15.84
N TRP A 325 -5.51 -25.82 -15.75
CA TRP A 325 -5.20 -24.46 -16.19
C TRP A 325 -4.71 -24.47 -17.64
N SER A 326 -5.24 -23.55 -18.45
CA SER A 326 -4.88 -23.33 -19.86
C SER A 326 -4.91 -21.85 -20.22
#